data_AF-A0AAD4TVY1-F1
#
_entry.id   AF-A0AAD4TVY1-F1
#
_cell.length_a   1.000
_cell.length_b   1.000
_cell.length_c   1.000
_cell.angle_alpha   90.00
_cell.angle_beta   90.00
_cell.angle_gamma   90.00
#
_symmetry.space_group_name_H-M   'P 1'
#
loop_
_entity.id
_entity.type
_entity.pdbx_description
1 polymer ?
#
loop_
_entity_poly.entity_id
_entity_poly.type
_entity_poly.pdbx_seq_one_letter_code
_entity_poly.pdbx_strand_id
1 'polypeptide(L)'
;MSELDQLRQEAEQLKDQIRDARKACADATLSQITNTDPAGRVQTRTRRTLRGRLAKIYAMHCGTDSRLLVSASQDGKLIICDSYTTNKVHAIPLRSSRFMTCAYGPSRNSVACGGLDNICSIYSLKTREGNVV
;
A
#
# COMPACT_ATOMS: atom_id res chain seq x y z
N MET A 1 -44.52 13.48 -5.08
CA MET A 1 -43.27 12.75 -4.77
C MET A 1 -42.14 13.75 -4.94
N SER A 2 -41.25 13.90 -3.96
CA SER A 2 -40.14 14.86 -4.08
C SER A 2 -39.17 14.39 -5.17
N GLU A 3 -38.47 15.31 -5.83
CA GLU A 3 -37.38 15.00 -6.76
C GLU A 3 -36.32 14.09 -6.09
N LEU A 4 -36.08 14.28 -4.79
CA LEU A 4 -35.22 13.41 -3.98
C LEU A 4 -35.74 11.96 -3.90
N ASP A 5 -37.05 11.77 -3.80
CA ASP A 5 -37.65 10.44 -3.72
C ASP A 5 -37.57 9.72 -5.06
N GLN A 6 -37.72 10.45 -6.17
CA GLN A 6 -37.54 9.93 -7.53
C GLN A 6 -36.10 9.46 -7.75
N LEU A 7 -35.10 10.28 -7.41
CA LEU A 7 -33.69 9.91 -7.53
C LEU A 7 -33.30 8.72 -6.64
N ARG A 8 -33.88 8.61 -5.43
CA ARG A 8 -33.69 7.45 -4.56
C ARG A 8 -34.27 6.18 -5.19
N GLN A 9 -35.47 6.26 -5.74
CA GLN A 9 -36.13 5.13 -6.37
C GLN A 9 -35.38 4.67 -7.64
N GLU A 10 -34.93 5.61 -8.47
CA GLU A 10 -34.11 5.33 -9.65
C GLU A 10 -32.78 4.67 -9.27
N ALA A 11 -32.11 5.14 -8.21
CA ALA A 11 -30.86 4.53 -7.74
C ALA A 11 -31.05 3.08 -7.27
N GLU A 12 -32.16 2.76 -6.60
CA GLU A 12 -32.47 1.37 -6.22
C GLU A 12 -32.80 0.51 -7.46
N GLN A 13 -33.54 1.05 -8.43
CA GLN A 13 -33.80 0.35 -9.69
C GLN A 13 -32.51 0.04 -10.46
N LEU A 14 -31.58 0.98 -10.56
CA LEU A 14 -30.28 0.76 -11.22
C LEU A 14 -29.43 -0.28 -10.48
N LYS A 15 -29.46 -0.30 -9.13
CA LYS A 15 -28.79 -1.36 -8.34
C LYS A 15 -29.38 -2.74 -8.63
N ASP A 16 -30.71 -2.83 -8.77
CA ASP A 16 -31.39 -4.09 -9.09
C ASP A 16 -31.05 -4.55 -10.52
N GLN A 17 -31.04 -3.64 -11.50
CA GLN A 17 -30.60 -3.95 -12.87
C GLN A 17 -29.15 -4.47 -12.90
N ILE A 18 -28.23 -3.85 -12.15
CA ILE A 18 -26.84 -4.33 -12.03
C ILE A 18 -26.81 -5.72 -11.38
N ARG A 19 -27.63 -5.96 -10.35
CA ARG A 19 -27.69 -7.26 -9.67
C ARG A 19 -28.17 -8.35 -10.61
N ASP A 20 -29.19 -8.07 -11.42
CA ASP A 20 -29.77 -9.03 -12.34
C ASP A 20 -28.83 -9.29 -13.54
N ALA A 21 -28.16 -8.26 -14.07
CA ALA A 21 -27.12 -8.43 -15.09
C ALA A 21 -25.94 -9.27 -14.59
N ARG A 22 -25.48 -9.05 -13.34
CA ARG A 22 -24.43 -9.88 -12.72
C ARG A 22 -24.88 -11.34 -12.56
N LYS A 23 -26.12 -11.58 -12.17
CA LYS A 23 -26.68 -12.93 -12.04
C LYS A 23 -26.82 -13.62 -13.40
N ALA A 24 -27.24 -12.89 -14.43
CA ALA A 24 -27.37 -13.42 -15.79
C ALA A 24 -26.03 -13.94 -16.34
N CYS A 25 -24.92 -13.30 -15.96
CA CYS A 25 -23.57 -13.71 -16.35
C CYS A 25 -22.89 -14.68 -15.36
N ALA A 26 -23.54 -15.07 -14.26
CA ALA A 26 -22.98 -15.94 -13.22
C ALA A 26 -23.29 -17.41 -13.50
N ASP A 27 -22.77 -17.93 -14.61
CA ASP A 27 -23.00 -19.30 -15.11
C ASP A 27 -22.27 -20.37 -14.28
N ALA A 28 -21.09 -20.06 -13.76
CA ALA A 28 -20.31 -20.94 -12.90
C ALA A 28 -19.45 -20.16 -11.89
N THR A 29 -18.92 -20.87 -10.90
CA THR A 29 -17.99 -20.35 -9.90
C THR A 29 -16.58 -20.89 -10.13
N LEU A 30 -15.56 -20.13 -9.69
CA LEU A 30 -14.17 -20.56 -9.82
C LEU A 30 -13.93 -21.95 -9.19
N SER A 31 -14.59 -22.26 -8.07
CA SER A 31 -14.49 -23.56 -7.39
C SER A 31 -15.13 -24.72 -8.16
N GLN A 32 -16.13 -24.47 -9.02
CA GLN A 32 -16.73 -25.50 -9.88
C GLN A 32 -15.86 -25.82 -11.10
N ILE A 33 -15.10 -24.84 -11.59
CA ILE A 33 -14.28 -24.96 -12.80
C ILE A 33 -12.87 -25.45 -12.47
N THR A 34 -12.34 -25.06 -11.30
CA THR A 34 -10.97 -25.45 -10.91
C THR A 34 -10.95 -26.88 -10.35
N ASN A 35 -10.47 -27.81 -11.18
CA ASN A 35 -10.05 -29.14 -10.74
C ASN A 35 -8.52 -29.21 -10.76
N THR A 36 -7.89 -28.41 -9.91
CA THR A 36 -6.42 -28.33 -9.79
C THR A 36 -5.97 -28.94 -8.49
N ASP A 37 -4.84 -29.62 -8.51
CA ASP A 37 -4.22 -30.15 -7.30
C ASP A 37 -3.98 -29.02 -6.28
N PRO A 38 -4.26 -29.26 -4.98
CA PRO A 38 -4.00 -28.26 -3.95
C PRO A 38 -2.50 -27.98 -3.88
N ALA A 39 -2.12 -26.71 -3.70
CA ALA A 39 -0.72 -26.24 -3.64
C ALA A 39 0.11 -26.80 -2.46
N GLY A 40 -0.43 -27.76 -1.70
CA GLY A 40 0.19 -28.34 -0.52
C GLY A 40 0.31 -27.35 0.63
N ARG A 41 0.94 -27.81 1.73
CA ARG A 41 1.16 -26.98 2.91
C ARG A 41 2.33 -26.03 2.68
N VAL A 42 2.06 -24.73 2.53
CA VAL A 42 3.10 -23.69 2.44
C VAL A 42 3.67 -23.39 3.84
N GLN A 43 4.88 -23.86 4.12
CA GLN A 43 5.59 -23.55 5.35
C GLN A 43 6.51 -22.35 5.16
N THR A 44 6.11 -21.19 5.70
CA THR A 44 6.95 -19.99 5.69
C THR A 44 7.86 -19.96 6.93
N ARG A 45 9.07 -19.43 6.77
CA ARG A 45 10.00 -19.18 7.88
C ARG A 45 10.66 -17.83 7.69
N THR A 46 10.67 -17.03 8.74
CA THR A 46 11.32 -15.71 8.77
C THR A 46 12.79 -15.82 8.35
N ARG A 47 13.17 -15.12 7.28
CA ARG A 47 14.55 -15.07 6.78
C ARG A 47 15.33 -13.86 7.31
N ARG A 48 14.64 -12.75 7.58
CA ARG A 48 15.23 -11.46 7.98
C ARG A 48 14.34 -10.76 8.99
N THR A 49 14.96 -10.03 9.91
CA THR A 49 14.27 -9.16 10.88
C THR A 49 14.89 -7.78 10.81
N LEU A 50 14.15 -6.82 10.25
CA LEU A 50 14.65 -5.46 10.02
C LEU A 50 14.46 -4.63 11.30
N ARG A 51 15.53 -4.50 12.09
CA ARG A 51 15.49 -3.82 13.40
C ARG A 51 15.74 -2.31 13.30
N GLY A 52 15.41 -1.60 14.38
CA GLY A 52 15.81 -0.21 14.60
C GLY A 52 14.76 0.85 14.26
N ARG A 53 13.47 0.50 14.32
CA ARG A 53 12.36 1.44 14.48
C ARG A 53 12.07 1.57 15.97
N LEU A 54 11.75 2.77 16.43
CA LEU A 54 11.50 3.04 17.86
C LEU A 54 10.01 3.04 18.22
N ALA A 55 9.13 2.95 17.21
CA ALA A 55 7.70 2.92 17.40
C ALA A 55 7.01 1.96 16.41
N LYS A 56 5.68 1.96 16.46
CA LYS A 56 4.84 1.13 15.58
C LYS A 56 5.06 1.49 14.11
N ILE A 57 5.13 0.47 13.27
CA ILE A 57 5.19 0.60 11.81
C ILE A 57 3.75 0.52 11.29
N TYR A 58 3.32 1.50 10.50
CA TYR A 58 1.97 1.53 9.94
C TYR A 58 1.92 1.02 8.50
N ALA A 59 2.96 1.30 7.72
CA ALA A 59 3.00 0.96 6.32
C ALA A 59 4.39 0.55 5.86
N MET A 60 4.43 -0.30 4.85
CA MET A 60 5.63 -0.62 4.10
C MET A 60 5.28 -0.82 2.62
N HIS A 61 6.26 -0.58 1.76
CA HIS A 61 6.11 -0.81 0.32
C HIS A 61 7.44 -1.29 -0.28
N CYS A 62 7.39 -2.42 -0.99
CA CYS A 62 8.53 -2.93 -1.72
C CYS A 62 8.78 -2.06 -2.97
N GLY A 63 10.05 -1.82 -3.27
CA GLY A 63 10.45 -1.27 -4.56
C GLY A 63 10.23 -2.27 -5.68
N THR A 64 10.29 -1.79 -6.92
CA THR A 64 10.23 -2.61 -8.14
C THR A 64 11.42 -3.55 -8.32
N ASP A 65 12.38 -3.51 -7.40
CA ASP A 65 13.62 -4.30 -7.40
C ASP A 65 13.55 -5.57 -6.58
N SER A 66 12.45 -5.76 -5.85
CA SER A 66 12.30 -6.83 -4.86
C SER A 66 13.42 -6.89 -3.82
N ARG A 67 14.17 -5.79 -3.65
CA ARG A 67 15.33 -5.71 -2.75
C ARG A 67 15.17 -4.56 -1.78
N LEU A 68 14.95 -3.34 -2.26
CA LEU A 68 14.68 -2.19 -1.43
C LEU A 68 13.21 -2.17 -1.01
N LEU A 69 12.97 -1.75 0.23
CA LEU A 69 11.62 -1.45 0.71
C LEU A 69 11.65 -0.22 1.59
N VAL A 70 10.58 0.54 1.54
CA VAL A 70 10.34 1.67 2.43
C VAL A 70 9.42 1.23 3.56
N SER A 71 9.66 1.76 4.75
CA SER A 71 8.82 1.55 5.93
C SER A 71 8.57 2.88 6.62
N ALA A 72 7.32 3.14 7.00
CA ALA A 72 6.90 4.31 7.76
C ALA A 72 6.57 3.93 9.20
N SER A 73 7.19 4.65 10.13
CA SER A 73 7.04 4.43 11.55
C SER A 73 6.55 5.69 12.27
N GLN A 74 5.84 5.48 13.38
CA GLN A 74 5.30 6.56 14.23
C GLN A 74 6.40 7.38 14.92
N ASP A 75 7.64 6.91 14.90
CA ASP A 75 8.82 7.65 15.38
C ASP A 75 9.21 8.83 14.47
N GLY A 76 8.38 9.14 13.46
CA GLY A 76 8.59 10.27 12.57
C GLY A 76 9.61 9.99 11.48
N LYS A 77 9.87 8.72 11.15
CA LYS A 77 10.91 8.35 10.18
C LYS A 77 10.36 7.47 9.07
N LEU A 78 10.70 7.83 7.83
CA LEU A 78 10.68 6.93 6.68
C LEU A 78 12.06 6.28 6.59
N ILE A 79 12.11 4.95 6.70
CA ILE A 79 13.35 4.20 6.54
C ILE A 79 13.26 3.37 5.27
N ILE A 80 14.22 3.58 4.37
CA ILE A 80 14.48 2.70 3.23
C ILE A 80 15.54 1.71 3.66
N CYS A 81 15.27 0.43 3.45
CA CYS A 81 16.18 -0.64 3.81
C CYS A 81 16.33 -1.64 2.68
N ASP A 82 17.54 -2.20 2.60
CA ASP A 82 17.88 -3.33 1.75
C ASP A 82 17.48 -4.62 2.46
N SER A 83 16.54 -5.37 1.87
CA SER A 83 16.04 -6.62 2.42
C SER A 83 17.07 -7.74 2.43
N TYR A 84 18.10 -7.69 1.57
CA TYR A 84 19.09 -8.77 1.47
C TYR A 84 20.12 -8.66 2.60
N THR A 85 20.65 -7.45 2.78
CA THR A 85 21.71 -7.11 3.76
C THR A 85 21.17 -6.64 5.10
N THR A 86 19.87 -6.29 5.19
CA THR A 86 19.22 -5.64 6.33
C THR A 86 19.70 -4.23 6.65
N ASN A 87 20.54 -3.65 5.77
CA ASN A 87 21.09 -2.32 5.96
C ASN A 87 20.02 -1.24 5.69
N LYS A 88 20.11 -0.15 6.46
CA LYS A 88 19.30 1.06 6.23
C LYS A 88 20.02 1.92 5.20
N VAL A 89 19.40 2.13 4.04
CA VAL A 89 19.95 2.92 2.93
C VAL A 89 19.66 4.40 3.14
N HIS A 90 18.43 4.74 3.52
CA HIS A 90 18.03 6.10 3.85
C HIS A 90 17.17 6.12 5.11
N ALA A 91 17.32 7.19 5.90
CA ALA A 91 16.44 7.53 7.00
C ALA A 91 16.00 8.98 6.84
N ILE A 92 14.78 9.18 6.38
CA ILE A 92 14.21 10.49 6.10
C ILE A 92 13.39 10.91 7.32
N PRO A 93 13.80 11.95 8.06
CA PRO A 93 12.99 12.50 9.12
C PRO A 93 11.79 13.22 8.52
N LEU A 94 10.63 13.00 9.12
CA LEU A 94 9.37 13.55 8.67
C LEU A 94 8.94 14.66 9.63
N ARG A 95 8.22 15.65 9.10
CA ARG A 95 7.77 16.82 9.87
C ARG A 95 6.66 16.47 10.87
N SER A 96 5.78 15.55 10.49
CA SER A 96 4.74 14.97 11.36
C SER A 96 5.26 13.67 11.99
N SER A 97 4.60 13.14 13.01
CA SER A 97 4.85 11.79 13.54
C SER A 97 3.67 10.84 13.29
N ARG A 98 2.60 11.33 12.66
CA ARG A 98 1.31 10.66 12.52
C ARG A 98 1.07 10.19 11.08
N PHE A 99 1.91 9.30 10.59
CA PHE A 99 1.78 8.70 9.25
C PHE A 99 0.86 7.50 9.24
N MET A 100 0.20 7.30 8.11
CA MET A 100 -0.64 6.13 7.87
C MET A 100 -0.21 5.34 6.65
N THR A 101 0.53 5.97 5.72
CA THR A 101 0.93 5.32 4.46
C THR A 101 2.31 5.75 4.00
N CYS A 102 2.95 4.87 3.23
CA CYS A 102 4.13 5.17 2.44
C CYS A 102 4.10 4.43 1.11
N ALA A 103 4.71 5.02 0.08
CA ALA A 103 4.85 4.41 -1.23
C ALA A 103 6.28 4.61 -1.77
N TYR A 104 6.78 3.58 -2.46
CA TYR A 104 8.04 3.63 -3.19
C TYR A 104 7.72 3.88 -4.66
N GLY A 105 8.28 4.94 -5.25
CA GLY A 105 8.07 5.24 -6.66
C GLY A 105 8.62 4.13 -7.57
N PRO A 106 7.93 3.75 -8.66
CA PRO A 106 8.36 2.65 -9.52
C PRO A 106 9.71 2.90 -10.20
N SER A 107 10.03 4.18 -10.45
CA SER A 107 11.32 4.66 -10.98
C SER A 107 12.45 4.66 -9.95
N ARG A 108 12.13 4.35 -8.69
CA ARG A 108 13.00 4.31 -7.51
C ARG A 108 13.68 5.62 -7.12
N ASN A 109 13.23 6.72 -7.68
CA ASN A 109 13.84 8.02 -7.49
C ASN A 109 13.15 8.84 -6.41
N SER A 110 12.01 8.37 -5.91
CA SER A 110 11.22 9.07 -4.91
C SER A 110 10.46 8.12 -4.01
N VAL A 111 10.14 8.61 -2.82
CA VAL A 111 9.20 7.99 -1.89
C VAL A 111 8.15 9.01 -1.49
N ALA A 112 6.94 8.53 -1.22
CA ALA A 112 5.85 9.34 -0.72
C ALA A 112 5.41 8.87 0.67
N CYS A 113 4.92 9.78 1.49
CA CYS A 113 4.18 9.45 2.70
C CYS A 113 3.04 10.42 2.94
N GLY A 114 2.05 9.97 3.71
CA GLY A 114 0.94 10.80 4.16
C GLY A 114 0.31 10.25 5.43
N GLY A 115 -0.44 11.10 6.12
CA GLY A 115 -1.15 10.72 7.33
C GLY A 115 -2.14 11.78 7.82
N LEU A 116 -2.19 11.96 9.13
CA LEU A 116 -3.18 12.83 9.80
C LEU A 116 -2.93 14.33 9.59
N ASP A 117 -1.84 14.71 8.92
CA ASP A 117 -1.59 16.07 8.48
C ASP A 117 -2.33 16.42 7.18
N ASN A 118 -3.03 15.45 6.57
CA ASN A 118 -3.73 15.60 5.29
C ASN A 118 -2.80 16.05 4.15
N ILE A 119 -1.49 15.81 4.27
CA ILE A 119 -0.48 16.17 3.29
C ILE A 119 0.19 14.91 2.76
N CYS A 120 0.33 14.83 1.43
CA CYS A 120 1.20 13.85 0.80
C CYS A 120 2.56 14.50 0.53
N SER A 121 3.59 14.08 1.27
CA SER A 121 4.96 14.56 1.09
C SER A 121 5.72 13.61 0.18
N ILE A 122 6.38 14.17 -0.85
CA ILE A 122 7.21 13.42 -1.80
C ILE A 122 8.67 13.79 -1.57
N TYR A 123 9.51 12.79 -1.34
CA TYR A 123 10.94 12.94 -1.14
C TYR A 123 11.70 12.35 -2.31
N SER A 124 12.60 13.12 -2.91
CA SER A 124 13.55 12.62 -3.91
C SER A 124 14.67 11.84 -3.21
N LEU A 125 14.97 10.65 -3.72
CA LEU A 125 16.11 9.81 -3.31
C LEU A 125 17.36 10.08 -4.14
N LYS A 126 17.21 10.75 -5.30
CA LYS A 126 18.37 11.27 -6.03
C LYS A 126 18.90 12.46 -5.25
N THR A 127 20.04 12.30 -4.60
CA THR A 127 20.83 13.41 -4.09
C THR A 127 21.24 14.29 -5.27
N ARG A 128 20.82 15.56 -5.27
CA ARG A 128 21.74 16.60 -5.71
C ARG A 128 22.66 16.82 -4.52
N GLU A 129 23.95 16.59 -4.69
CA GLU A 129 24.95 17.19 -3.82
C GLU A 129 24.68 18.70 -3.80
N GLY A 130 24.30 19.20 -2.64
CA GLY A 130 23.88 20.58 -2.45
C GLY A 130 23.85 20.84 -0.97
N ASN A 131 24.98 21.33 -0.46
CA ASN A 131 25.19 21.83 0.89
C ASN A 131 23.94 22.54 1.43
N VAL A 132 23.59 22.24 2.68
CA VAL A 132 22.92 23.21 3.54
C VAL A 132 23.94 23.54 4.61
N VAL A 133 24.64 24.65 4.41
CA VAL A 133 25.27 25.44 5.48
C VAL A 133 24.17 26.04 6.33
#